data_AF-A0A376FJ59-F1
#
_entry.id   AF-A0A376FJ59-F1
#
_cell.length_a   1.000
_cell.length_b   1.000
_cell.length_c   1.000
_cell.angle_alpha   90.00
_cell.angle_beta   90.00
_cell.angle_gamma   90.00
#
_symmetry.space_group_name_H-M   'P 1'
#
loop_
_entity.id
_entity.type
_entity.pdbx_description
1 polymer ?
#
loop_
_entity_poly.entity_id
_entity_poly.type
_entity_poly.pdbx_seq_one_letter_code
_entity_poly.pdbx_strand_id
1 'polypeptide(L)'
;MSVIVASRGDAFLLEPGEIHDGDAPVEGGFTYLTFYLDERWLTHALQGLYESTPGSYSLHFAQTLTREPQLVRAIGETFSTLHNDEMKIVQQSTMDNLLSRITAHCHWRKKLPSQLQSAAVAHRARDYLYAHIGENVGLSDLARETGTDRFTLTRCFKREFNLAPHAWLIQLRLAKARQLLARGDQPVDVAAAVGFADQSHLGRWFQRAYRISPAHYRRLCTNLPDVSKK
;
A
#
# COMPACT_ATOMS: atom_id res chain seq x y z
N MET A 1 12.21 -13.86 -9.74
CA MET A 1 10.82 -14.06 -9.30
C MET A 1 10.64 -15.53 -9.02
N SER A 2 10.41 -15.91 -7.77
CA SER A 2 9.96 -17.24 -7.42
C SER A 2 8.47 -17.35 -7.74
N VAL A 3 8.08 -18.41 -8.45
CA VAL A 3 6.65 -18.73 -8.63
C VAL A 3 6.19 -19.48 -7.39
N ILE A 4 5.14 -18.99 -6.74
CA ILE A 4 4.55 -19.60 -5.55
C ILE A 4 3.15 -20.08 -5.92
N VAL A 5 2.85 -21.35 -5.65
CA VAL A 5 1.52 -21.93 -5.86
C VAL A 5 0.86 -22.13 -4.50
N ALA A 6 -0.19 -21.37 -4.24
CA ALA A 6 -1.03 -21.50 -3.05
C ALA A 6 -2.27 -22.34 -3.36
N SER A 7 -2.61 -23.25 -2.45
CA SER A 7 -3.85 -24.04 -2.50
C SER A 7 -4.89 -23.50 -1.50
N ARG A 8 -6.12 -24.00 -1.59
CA ARG A 8 -7.15 -23.73 -0.58
C ARG A 8 -6.65 -24.10 0.81
N GLY A 9 -6.72 -23.13 1.73
CA GLY A 9 -6.26 -23.33 3.11
C GLY A 9 -4.80 -22.94 3.34
N ASP A 10 -4.09 -22.44 2.33
CA ASP A 10 -2.80 -21.79 2.50
C ASP A 10 -2.98 -20.30 2.84
N ALA A 11 -2.02 -19.71 3.55
CA ALA A 11 -1.91 -18.27 3.75
C ALA A 11 -0.63 -17.73 3.12
N PHE A 12 -0.70 -16.56 2.51
CA PHE A 12 0.46 -15.85 1.99
C PHE A 12 0.73 -14.57 2.78
N LEU A 13 2.00 -14.34 3.10
CA LEU A 13 2.50 -13.17 3.81
C LEU A 13 3.38 -12.39 2.84
N LEU A 14 2.94 -11.19 2.46
CA LEU A 14 3.63 -10.38 1.45
C LEU A 14 4.32 -9.20 2.12
N GLU A 15 5.60 -9.01 1.78
CA GLU A 15 6.36 -7.89 2.31
C GLU A 15 5.88 -6.56 1.71
N PRO A 16 5.86 -5.46 2.48
CA PRO A 16 5.57 -4.14 1.95
C PRO A 16 6.48 -3.80 0.76
N GLY A 17 5.87 -3.55 -0.40
CA GLY A 17 6.54 -3.20 -1.65
C GLY A 17 7.20 -4.37 -2.40
N GLU A 18 7.03 -5.61 -1.95
CA GLU A 18 7.36 -6.78 -2.77
C GLU A 18 6.51 -6.76 -4.04
N ILE A 19 7.16 -6.77 -5.21
CA ILE A 19 6.46 -6.84 -6.49
C ILE A 19 5.93 -8.26 -6.64
N HIS A 20 4.62 -8.40 -6.51
CA HIS A 20 3.89 -9.63 -6.75
C HIS A 20 2.83 -9.38 -7.82
N ASP A 21 2.62 -10.38 -8.65
CA ASP A 21 1.52 -10.44 -9.60
C ASP A 21 0.87 -11.82 -9.44
N GLY A 22 -0.45 -11.87 -9.52
CA GLY A 22 -1.22 -13.07 -9.26
C GLY A 22 -1.95 -13.52 -10.52
N ASP A 23 -1.85 -14.81 -10.83
CA ASP A 23 -2.61 -15.42 -11.91
C ASP A 23 -3.47 -16.56 -11.37
N ALA A 24 -4.68 -16.72 -11.92
CA ALA A 24 -5.56 -17.81 -11.56
C ALA A 24 -5.21 -19.03 -12.42
N PRO A 25 -4.70 -20.14 -11.85
CA PRO A 25 -4.31 -21.30 -12.64
C PRO A 25 -5.51 -22.11 -13.17
N VAL A 26 -6.74 -21.74 -12.79
CA VAL A 26 -7.98 -22.44 -13.13
C VAL A 26 -9.05 -21.45 -13.63
N GLU A 27 -9.87 -21.89 -14.59
CA GLU A 27 -10.91 -21.09 -15.25
C GLU A 27 -11.96 -20.54 -14.28
N GLY A 28 -12.21 -21.25 -13.16
CA GLY A 28 -13.11 -20.82 -12.10
C GLY A 28 -12.57 -19.71 -11.18
N GLY A 29 -11.34 -19.24 -11.39
CA GLY A 29 -10.71 -18.21 -10.57
C GLY A 29 -10.40 -18.66 -9.13
N PHE A 30 -10.20 -17.70 -8.25
CA PHE A 30 -9.99 -17.93 -6.82
C PHE A 30 -10.57 -16.79 -6.00
N THR A 31 -10.94 -17.08 -4.75
CA THR A 31 -11.32 -16.09 -3.75
C THR A 31 -10.32 -16.12 -2.63
N TYR A 32 -9.90 -14.96 -2.17
CA TYR A 32 -9.00 -14.82 -1.05
C TYR A 32 -9.46 -13.69 -0.13
N LEU A 33 -8.90 -13.72 1.07
CA LEU A 33 -9.10 -12.76 2.12
C LEU A 33 -7.76 -12.07 2.35
N THR A 34 -7.76 -10.75 2.41
CA THR A 34 -6.53 -9.97 2.63
C THR A 34 -6.70 -8.94 3.71
N PHE A 35 -5.72 -8.90 4.61
CA PHE A 35 -5.51 -7.78 5.50
C PHE A 35 -4.38 -6.91 4.96
N TYR A 36 -4.65 -5.62 4.83
CA TYR A 36 -3.62 -4.60 4.66
C TYR A 36 -3.37 -3.97 6.03
N LEU A 37 -2.21 -4.27 6.62
CA LEU A 37 -1.83 -3.73 7.92
C LEU A 37 -1.03 -2.45 7.70
N ASP A 38 -1.49 -1.35 8.30
CA ASP A 38 -0.71 -0.11 8.34
C ASP A 38 0.54 -0.29 9.21
N GLU A 39 1.70 0.14 8.72
CA GLU A 39 2.99 -0.05 9.40
C GLU A 39 3.04 0.65 10.77
N ARG A 40 2.45 1.86 10.87
CA ARG A 40 2.44 2.63 12.13
C ARG A 40 1.53 1.95 13.15
N TRP A 41 0.35 1.54 12.71
CA TRP A 41 -0.58 0.79 13.54
C TRP A 41 0.04 -0.52 14.02
N LEU A 42 0.66 -1.30 13.12
CA LEU A 42 1.30 -2.58 13.45
C LEU A 42 2.43 -2.37 14.48
N THR A 43 3.27 -1.35 14.28
CA THR A 43 4.34 -1.02 15.23
C THR A 43 3.78 -0.72 16.63
N HIS A 44 2.69 0.03 16.71
CA HIS A 44 2.05 0.35 17.98
C HIS A 44 1.37 -0.87 18.63
N ALA A 45 0.68 -1.70 17.83
CA ALA A 45 0.04 -2.92 18.31
C ALA A 45 1.08 -3.92 18.86
N LEU A 46 2.22 -4.07 18.19
CA LEU A 46 3.30 -4.94 18.64
C LEU A 46 3.97 -4.45 19.94
N GLN A 47 4.04 -3.13 20.17
CA GLN A 47 4.48 -2.58 21.47
C GLN A 47 3.54 -2.95 22.61
N GLY A 48 2.24 -3.08 22.34
CA GLY A 48 1.27 -3.54 23.33
C GLY A 48 1.35 -5.04 23.61
N LEU A 49 1.69 -5.85 22.60
CA LEU A 49 1.80 -7.32 22.72
C LEU A 49 3.11 -7.79 23.35
N TYR A 50 4.20 -7.04 23.20
CA TYR A 50 5.53 -7.40 23.71
C TYR A 50 6.12 -6.27 24.57
N GLU A 51 6.56 -6.62 25.78
CA GLU A 51 7.16 -5.68 26.76
C GLU A 51 8.35 -4.87 26.20
N SER A 52 9.08 -5.43 25.23
CA SER A 52 10.13 -4.73 24.50
C SER A 52 10.09 -5.06 23.01
N THR A 53 9.74 -4.07 22.18
CA THR A 53 10.00 -4.12 20.74
C THR A 53 11.21 -3.23 20.43
N PRO A 54 12.26 -3.77 19.80
CA PRO A 54 13.43 -2.96 19.54
C PRO A 54 13.15 -2.03 18.33
N GLY A 55 13.05 -0.72 18.59
CA GLY A 55 12.66 0.29 17.59
C GLY A 55 13.60 0.43 16.38
N SER A 56 14.76 -0.22 16.39
CA SER A 56 15.70 -0.29 15.26
C SER A 56 15.54 -1.53 14.39
N TYR A 57 14.42 -2.26 14.48
CA TYR A 57 14.20 -3.50 13.73
C TYR A 57 12.99 -3.37 12.81
N SER A 58 13.06 -4.01 11.64
CA SER A 58 11.87 -4.25 10.80
C SER A 58 11.38 -5.67 11.03
N LEU A 59 10.04 -5.80 11.03
CA LEU A 59 9.38 -7.09 10.92
C LEU A 59 9.52 -7.56 9.48
N HIS A 60 10.09 -8.75 9.29
CA HIS A 60 10.19 -9.37 7.98
C HIS A 60 9.61 -10.78 8.05
N PHE A 61 8.83 -11.15 7.04
CA PHE A 61 8.32 -12.50 6.89
C PHE A 61 9.45 -13.42 6.45
N ALA A 62 9.65 -14.52 7.20
CA ALA A 62 10.66 -15.51 6.84
C ALA A 62 10.29 -16.27 5.56
N GLN A 63 8.98 -16.40 5.27
CA GLN A 63 8.44 -17.14 4.13
C GLN A 63 7.17 -16.47 3.61
N THR A 64 7.05 -16.39 2.29
CA THR A 64 5.88 -15.81 1.63
C THR A 64 4.66 -16.73 1.66
N LEU A 65 4.84 -18.06 1.74
CA LEU A 65 3.76 -19.05 1.83
C LEU A 65 3.87 -19.80 3.15
N THR A 66 2.76 -19.88 3.89
CA THR A 66 2.64 -20.70 5.09
C THR A 66 1.39 -21.57 5.02
N ARG A 67 1.54 -22.80 5.49
CA ARG A 67 0.47 -23.80 5.56
C ARG A 67 0.05 -24.09 7.00
N GLU A 68 0.39 -23.20 7.93
CA GLU A 68 0.08 -23.40 9.33
C GLU A 68 -1.42 -23.27 9.58
N PRO A 69 -2.13 -24.36 9.95
CA PRO A 69 -3.59 -24.32 10.07
C PRO A 69 -4.08 -23.32 11.12
N GLN A 70 -3.30 -23.09 12.17
CA GLN A 70 -3.68 -22.19 13.25
C GLN A 70 -3.62 -20.72 12.82
N LEU A 71 -2.64 -20.34 12.00
CA LEU A 71 -2.57 -19.00 11.42
C LEU A 71 -3.70 -18.77 10.40
N VAL A 72 -3.96 -19.75 9.53
CA VAL A 72 -5.07 -19.69 8.56
C VAL A 72 -6.41 -19.53 9.28
N ARG A 73 -6.60 -20.26 10.38
CA ARG A 73 -7.79 -20.13 11.23
C ARG A 73 -7.89 -18.75 11.87
N ALA A 74 -6.80 -18.23 12.44
CA ALA A 74 -6.79 -16.91 13.06
C ALA A 74 -7.09 -15.79 12.05
N ILE A 75 -6.61 -15.90 10.80
CA ILE A 75 -6.96 -14.99 9.71
C ILE A 75 -8.47 -15.02 9.45
N GLY A 76 -9.04 -16.21 9.29
CA GLY A 76 -10.47 -16.38 9.03
C GLY A 76 -11.36 -15.89 10.17
N GLU A 77 -11.00 -16.20 11.42
CA GLU A 77 -11.73 -15.77 12.63
C GLU A 77 -11.70 -14.25 12.77
N THR A 78 -10.52 -13.64 12.66
CA THR A 78 -10.37 -12.17 12.75
C THR A 78 -11.20 -11.49 11.67
N PHE A 79 -11.14 -11.97 10.43
CA PHE A 79 -11.93 -11.39 9.35
C PHE A 79 -13.43 -11.52 9.59
N SER A 80 -13.89 -12.70 10.01
CA SER A 80 -15.30 -12.91 10.33
C SER A 80 -15.77 -11.92 11.41
N THR A 81 -14.98 -11.74 12.48
CA THR A 81 -15.35 -10.83 13.58
C THR A 81 -15.37 -9.36 13.16
N LEU A 82 -14.45 -8.94 12.28
CA LEU A 82 -14.42 -7.57 11.76
C LEU A 82 -15.51 -7.32 10.71
N HIS A 83 -15.76 -8.31 9.85
CA HIS A 83 -16.72 -8.19 8.76
C HIS A 83 -18.17 -8.20 9.24
N ASN A 84 -18.46 -9.00 10.28
CA ASN A 84 -19.81 -9.11 10.85
C ASN A 84 -20.05 -8.10 11.99
N ASP A 85 -19.11 -7.17 12.23
CA ASP A 85 -19.19 -6.13 13.27
C ASP A 85 -19.49 -6.69 14.67
N GLU A 86 -18.77 -7.74 15.06
CA GLU A 86 -18.87 -8.35 16.39
C GLU A 86 -18.49 -7.35 17.50
N MET A 87 -18.77 -7.69 18.76
CA MET A 87 -18.37 -6.83 19.88
C MET A 87 -16.87 -6.47 19.82
N LYS A 88 -16.53 -5.20 20.06
CA LYS A 88 -15.14 -4.69 19.98
C LYS A 88 -14.12 -5.51 20.77
N ILE A 89 -14.49 -6.04 21.93
CA ILE A 89 -13.61 -6.89 22.74
C ILE A 89 -13.27 -8.21 22.03
N VAL A 90 -14.20 -8.77 21.27
CA VAL A 90 -13.99 -9.99 20.48
C VAL A 90 -13.09 -9.67 19.29
N GLN A 91 -13.35 -8.57 18.58
CA GLN A 91 -12.51 -8.09 17.48
C GLN A 91 -11.04 -7.86 17.94
N GLN A 92 -10.86 -7.24 19.11
CA GLN A 92 -9.53 -7.00 19.66
C GLN A 92 -8.83 -8.32 20.02
N SER A 93 -9.53 -9.24 20.68
CA SER A 93 -8.98 -10.54 21.06
C SER A 93 -8.55 -11.39 19.86
N THR A 94 -9.36 -11.44 18.79
CA THR A 94 -9.00 -12.15 17.57
C THR A 94 -7.82 -11.50 16.85
N MET A 95 -7.79 -10.16 16.82
CA MET A 95 -6.64 -9.41 16.27
C MET A 95 -5.34 -9.68 17.03
N ASP A 96 -5.37 -9.65 18.37
CA ASP A 96 -4.19 -9.92 19.20
C ASP A 96 -3.66 -11.35 19.00
N ASN A 97 -4.56 -12.33 18.90
CA ASN A 97 -4.21 -13.71 18.57
C ASN A 97 -3.62 -13.84 17.15
N LEU A 98 -4.18 -13.14 16.16
CA LEU A 98 -3.63 -13.11 14.81
C LEU A 98 -2.21 -12.51 14.80
N LEU A 99 -2.01 -11.38 15.46
CA LEU A 99 -0.70 -10.72 15.53
C LEU A 99 0.35 -11.59 16.21
N SER A 100 0.01 -12.22 17.34
CA SER A 100 0.88 -13.18 18.05
C SER A 100 1.33 -14.36 17.18
N ARG A 101 0.47 -14.79 16.23
CA ARG A 101 0.80 -15.87 15.30
C ARG A 101 1.64 -15.39 14.14
N ILE A 102 1.31 -14.24 13.56
CA ILE A 102 2.08 -13.67 12.46
C ILE A 102 3.52 -13.41 12.91
N THR A 103 3.72 -12.88 14.12
CA THR A 103 5.05 -12.59 14.65
C THR A 103 5.92 -13.83 14.86
N ALA A 104 5.34 -15.01 15.06
CA ALA A 104 6.07 -16.28 15.08
C ALA A 104 6.68 -16.64 13.71
N HIS A 105 6.14 -16.09 12.62
CA HIS A 105 6.69 -16.21 11.25
C HIS A 105 7.61 -15.06 10.87
N CYS A 106 7.83 -14.13 11.80
CA CYS A 106 8.67 -12.97 11.57
C CYS A 106 10.05 -13.16 12.19
N HIS A 107 11.07 -12.61 11.53
CA HIS A 107 12.39 -12.45 12.13
C HIS A 107 12.67 -10.96 12.31
N TRP A 108 13.17 -10.61 13.49
CA TRP A 108 13.61 -9.26 13.79
C TRP A 108 14.95 -9.02 13.09
N ARG A 109 14.96 -8.15 12.08
CA ARG A 109 16.21 -7.74 11.42
C ARG A 109 16.65 -6.37 11.92
N LYS A 110 17.86 -6.29 12.49
CA LYS A 110 18.45 -5.00 12.91
C LYS A 110 18.65 -4.13 11.68
N LYS A 111 17.98 -2.99 11.62
CA LYS A 111 18.25 -1.96 10.62
C LYS A 111 19.65 -1.41 10.91
N LEU A 112 20.56 -1.52 9.94
CA LEU A 112 21.85 -0.86 10.01
C LEU A 112 21.64 0.67 10.10
N PRO A 113 22.51 1.43 10.77
CA PRO A 113 22.38 2.89 10.85
C PRO A 113 22.21 3.57 9.47
N SER A 114 22.87 3.05 8.44
CA SER A 114 22.75 3.49 7.05
C SER A 114 21.38 3.21 6.41
N GLN A 115 20.66 2.19 6.90
CA GLN A 115 19.28 1.91 6.49
C GLN A 115 18.29 2.86 7.18
N LEU A 116 18.50 3.18 8.46
CA LEU A 116 17.68 4.16 9.18
C LEU A 116 17.78 5.56 8.56
N GLN A 117 19.00 6.02 8.27
CA GLN A 117 19.23 7.30 7.59
C GLN A 117 18.57 7.34 6.20
N SER A 118 18.61 6.23 5.48
CA SER A 118 17.96 6.12 4.18
C SER A 118 16.45 6.09 4.23
N ALA A 119 15.87 5.45 5.25
CA ALA A 119 14.43 5.50 5.48
C ALA A 119 14.03 6.95 5.74
N ALA A 120 14.74 7.65 6.64
CA ALA A 120 14.47 9.07 6.91
C ALA A 120 14.52 9.95 5.64
N VAL A 121 15.54 9.76 4.78
CA VAL A 121 15.63 10.44 3.48
C VAL A 121 14.44 10.11 2.58
N ALA A 122 14.08 8.84 2.45
CA ALA A 122 12.97 8.40 1.61
C ALA A 122 11.63 8.96 2.10
N HIS A 123 11.33 8.83 3.39
CA HIS A 123 10.09 9.34 3.99
C HIS A 123 10.00 10.87 3.87
N ARG A 124 11.09 11.62 4.09
CA ARG A 124 11.08 13.08 3.88
C ARG A 124 10.79 13.45 2.42
N ALA A 125 11.39 12.76 1.46
CA ALA A 125 11.09 12.97 0.05
C ALA A 125 9.64 12.63 -0.29
N ARG A 126 9.08 11.56 0.29
CA ARG A 126 7.68 11.17 0.12
C ARG A 126 6.76 12.28 0.63
N ASP A 127 7.03 12.80 1.81
CA ASP A 127 6.21 13.84 2.45
C ASP A 127 6.25 15.15 1.64
N TYR A 128 7.42 15.50 1.09
CA TYR A 128 7.54 16.60 0.12
C TYR A 128 6.67 16.36 -1.13
N LEU A 129 6.70 15.16 -1.72
CA LEU A 129 5.86 14.83 -2.87
C LEU A 129 4.35 14.92 -2.55
N TYR A 130 3.93 14.59 -1.32
CA TYR A 130 2.56 14.77 -0.87
C TYR A 130 2.18 16.24 -0.78
N ALA A 131 3.03 17.06 -0.17
CA ALA A 131 2.78 18.49 -0.01
C ALA A 131 2.74 19.24 -1.36
N HIS A 132 3.55 18.80 -2.32
CA HIS A 132 3.76 19.47 -3.61
C HIS A 132 3.21 18.67 -4.81
N ILE A 133 2.16 17.88 -4.60
CA ILE A 133 1.59 16.97 -5.61
C ILE A 133 1.28 17.66 -6.96
N GLY A 134 0.76 18.88 -6.93
CA GLY A 134 0.35 19.66 -8.10
C GLY A 134 1.48 20.43 -8.78
N GLU A 135 2.68 20.45 -8.20
CA GLU A 135 3.79 21.28 -8.66
C GLU A 135 4.73 20.52 -9.62
N ASN A 136 5.55 21.24 -10.38
CA ASN A 136 6.56 20.63 -11.24
C ASN A 136 7.81 20.24 -10.43
N VAL A 137 7.68 19.25 -9.55
CA VAL A 137 8.74 18.79 -8.64
C VAL A 137 9.86 18.07 -9.40
N GLY A 138 11.09 18.59 -9.29
CA GLY A 138 12.30 17.96 -9.82
C GLY A 138 13.05 17.12 -8.78
N LEU A 139 13.94 16.24 -9.27
CA LEU A 139 14.86 15.50 -8.39
C LEU A 139 15.83 16.42 -7.63
N SER A 140 16.13 17.60 -8.19
CA SER A 140 16.93 18.63 -7.51
C SER A 140 16.21 19.23 -6.30
N ASP A 141 14.89 19.41 -6.37
CA ASP A 141 14.10 19.95 -5.26
C ASP A 141 14.05 18.95 -4.11
N LEU A 142 13.81 17.67 -4.43
CA LEU A 142 13.85 16.58 -3.46
C LEU A 142 15.25 16.40 -2.85
N ALA A 143 16.31 16.53 -3.65
CA ALA A 143 17.69 16.45 -3.17
C ALA A 143 17.99 17.56 -2.16
N ARG A 144 17.60 18.80 -2.48
CA ARG A 144 17.71 19.96 -1.57
C ARG A 144 16.93 19.75 -0.29
N GLU A 145 15.67 19.31 -0.39
CA GLU A 145 14.81 19.06 0.78
C GLU A 145 15.38 17.99 1.71
N THR A 146 15.95 16.93 1.12
CA THR A 146 16.45 15.79 1.89
C THR A 146 17.89 15.94 2.35
N GLY A 147 18.58 17.02 1.94
CA GLY A 147 19.98 17.25 2.27
C GLY A 147 20.93 16.20 1.68
N THR A 148 20.57 15.61 0.53
CA THR A 148 21.37 14.58 -0.15
C THR A 148 21.44 14.84 -1.66
N ASP A 149 22.27 14.10 -2.37
CA ASP A 149 22.33 14.18 -3.84
C ASP A 149 21.23 13.34 -4.50
N ARG A 150 20.92 13.65 -5.77
CA ARG A 150 19.84 12.99 -6.54
C ARG A 150 20.00 11.46 -6.65
N PHE A 151 21.23 10.94 -6.68
CA PHE A 151 21.50 9.51 -6.84
C PHE A 151 21.30 8.78 -5.52
N THR A 152 21.79 9.36 -4.42
CA THR A 152 21.55 8.83 -3.07
C THR A 152 20.06 8.87 -2.74
N LEU A 153 19.39 10.00 -2.98
CA LEU A 153 17.93 10.11 -2.85
C LEU A 153 17.20 8.99 -3.61
N THR A 154 17.49 8.83 -4.90
CA THR A 154 16.79 7.84 -5.74
C THR A 154 17.03 6.41 -5.22
N ARG A 155 18.24 6.11 -4.75
CA ARG A 155 18.59 4.81 -4.18
C ARG A 155 17.86 4.57 -2.86
N CYS A 156 17.85 5.55 -1.97
CA CYS A 156 17.14 5.51 -0.70
C CYS A 156 15.65 5.31 -0.91
N PHE A 157 15.05 6.08 -1.82
CA PHE A 157 13.62 6.02 -2.13
C PHE A 157 13.23 4.68 -2.75
N LYS A 158 13.99 4.19 -3.74
CA LYS A 158 13.74 2.87 -4.35
C LYS A 158 13.88 1.74 -3.34
N ARG A 159 14.84 1.83 -2.42
CA ARG A 159 15.03 0.81 -1.39
C ARG A 159 13.88 0.78 -0.39
N GLU A 160 13.34 1.94 -0.03
CA GLU A 160 12.26 2.06 0.94
C GLU A 160 10.88 1.72 0.34
N PHE A 161 10.58 2.23 -0.85
CA PHE A 161 9.23 2.17 -1.44
C PHE A 161 9.14 1.31 -2.70
N ASN A 162 10.22 0.63 -3.08
CA ASN A 162 10.31 -0.21 -4.29
C ASN A 162 9.93 0.50 -5.60
N LEU A 163 9.89 1.83 -5.58
CA LEU A 163 9.54 2.70 -6.71
C LEU A 163 10.54 3.85 -6.82
N ALA A 164 10.73 4.38 -8.02
CA ALA A 164 11.46 5.63 -8.19
C ALA A 164 10.57 6.82 -7.77
N PRO A 165 11.15 7.95 -7.31
CA PRO A 165 10.36 9.13 -6.91
C PRO A 165 9.36 9.61 -7.96
N HIS A 166 9.74 9.62 -9.25
CA HIS A 166 8.84 10.02 -10.33
C HIS A 166 7.64 9.07 -10.49
N ALA A 167 7.87 7.75 -10.36
CA ALA A 167 6.82 6.74 -10.49
C ALA A 167 5.85 6.84 -9.31
N TRP A 168 6.37 7.09 -8.11
CA TRP A 168 5.55 7.38 -6.93
C TRP A 168 4.67 8.61 -7.11
N LEU A 169 5.25 9.73 -7.57
CA LEU A 169 4.51 10.97 -7.83
C LEU A 169 3.37 10.74 -8.83
N ILE A 170 3.60 9.98 -9.90
CA ILE A 170 2.56 9.64 -10.87
C ILE A 170 1.42 8.85 -10.20
N GLN A 171 1.74 7.83 -9.40
CA GLN A 171 0.72 7.03 -8.67
C GLN A 171 -0.09 7.91 -7.72
N LEU A 172 0.59 8.79 -6.99
CA LEU A 172 -0.05 9.74 -6.08
C LEU A 172 -1.02 10.67 -6.83
N ARG A 173 -0.59 11.23 -7.97
CA ARG A 173 -1.42 12.06 -8.85
C ARG A 173 -2.63 11.33 -9.40
N LEU A 174 -2.45 10.09 -9.84
CA LEU A 174 -3.54 9.24 -10.35
C LEU A 174 -4.56 8.90 -9.26
N ALA A 175 -4.09 8.58 -8.05
CA ALA A 175 -4.96 8.33 -6.90
C ALA A 175 -5.80 9.57 -6.56
N LYS A 176 -5.19 10.76 -6.56
CA LYS A 176 -5.91 12.02 -6.36
C LYS A 176 -6.86 12.34 -7.50
N ALA A 177 -6.44 12.15 -8.74
CA ALA A 177 -7.28 12.35 -9.92
C ALA A 177 -8.54 11.49 -9.87
N ARG A 178 -8.40 10.22 -9.46
CA ARG A 178 -9.52 9.30 -9.26
C ARG A 178 -10.54 9.86 -8.26
N GLN A 179 -10.09 10.41 -7.13
CA GLN A 179 -10.98 11.01 -6.14
C GLN A 179 -11.75 12.22 -6.68
N LEU A 180 -11.08 13.10 -7.44
CA LEU A 180 -11.70 14.29 -8.03
C LEU A 180 -12.71 13.92 -9.13
N LEU A 181 -12.34 13.00 -10.02
CA LEU A 181 -13.24 12.48 -11.06
C LEU A 181 -14.48 11.81 -10.47
N ALA A 182 -14.33 11.08 -9.36
CA ALA A 182 -15.45 10.44 -8.67
C ALA A 182 -16.44 11.46 -8.07
N ARG A 183 -15.98 12.69 -7.78
CA ARG A 183 -16.83 13.81 -7.32
C ARG A 183 -17.51 14.55 -8.47
N GLY A 184 -17.20 14.20 -9.72
CA GLY A 184 -17.80 14.81 -10.91
C GLY A 184 -16.97 15.92 -11.54
N ASP A 185 -15.75 16.19 -11.06
CA ASP A 185 -14.85 17.20 -11.64
C ASP A 185 -14.47 16.84 -13.09
N GLN A 186 -14.26 17.84 -13.94
CA GLN A 186 -13.94 17.59 -15.36
C GLN A 186 -12.49 17.12 -15.52
N PRO A 187 -12.19 16.19 -16.45
CA PRO A 187 -10.83 15.68 -16.65
C PRO A 187 -9.77 16.76 -16.94
N VAL A 188 -10.15 17.87 -17.57
CA VAL A 188 -9.26 19.00 -17.85
C VAL A 188 -8.83 19.71 -16.56
N ASP A 189 -9.78 20.01 -15.68
CA ASP A 189 -9.54 20.67 -14.40
C ASP A 189 -8.75 19.75 -13.46
N VAL A 190 -9.10 18.45 -13.47
CA VAL A 190 -8.39 17.43 -12.69
C VAL A 190 -6.93 17.32 -13.11
N ALA A 191 -6.64 17.35 -14.42
CA ALA A 191 -5.26 17.28 -14.92
C ALA A 191 -4.42 18.44 -14.37
N ALA A 192 -4.93 19.66 -14.45
CA ALA A 192 -4.27 20.85 -13.91
C ALA A 192 -4.11 20.77 -12.38
N ALA A 193 -5.17 20.38 -11.65
CA ALA A 193 -5.16 20.33 -10.19
C ALA A 193 -4.14 19.33 -9.60
N VAL A 194 -3.89 18.22 -10.30
CA VAL A 194 -2.92 17.21 -9.85
C VAL A 194 -1.55 17.34 -10.53
N GLY A 195 -1.31 18.36 -11.36
CA GLY A 195 -0.01 18.63 -11.96
C GLY A 195 0.35 17.78 -13.18
N PHE A 196 -0.63 17.28 -13.94
CA PHE A 196 -0.39 16.80 -15.31
C PHE A 196 -0.37 17.98 -16.29
N ALA A 197 0.49 17.88 -17.30
CA ALA A 197 0.65 18.92 -18.33
C ALA A 197 -0.65 19.28 -19.05
N ASP A 198 -1.49 18.28 -19.33
CA ASP A 198 -2.78 18.43 -19.98
C ASP A 198 -3.66 17.18 -19.75
N GLN A 199 -4.91 17.24 -20.20
CA GLN A 199 -5.86 16.14 -20.14
C GLN A 199 -5.38 14.87 -20.87
N SER A 200 -4.66 15.01 -21.99
CA SER A 200 -4.15 13.88 -22.77
C SER A 200 -3.01 13.17 -22.04
N HIS A 201 -2.17 13.91 -21.33
CA HIS A 201 -1.12 13.38 -20.47
C HIS A 201 -1.72 12.62 -19.29
N LEU A 202 -2.71 13.20 -18.60
CA LEU A 202 -3.49 12.48 -17.58
C LEU A 202 -4.12 11.21 -18.19
N GLY A 203 -4.76 11.32 -19.36
CA GLY A 203 -5.43 10.22 -20.04
C GLY A 203 -4.53 9.02 -20.32
N ARG A 204 -3.31 9.26 -20.83
CA ARG A 204 -2.32 8.19 -21.09
C ARG A 204 -1.94 7.42 -19.83
N TRP A 205 -1.64 8.14 -18.75
CA TRP A 205 -1.28 7.51 -17.47
C TRP A 205 -2.47 6.82 -16.81
N PHE A 206 -3.65 7.43 -16.85
CA PHE A 206 -4.87 6.89 -16.27
C PHE A 206 -5.32 5.61 -16.99
N GLN A 207 -5.27 5.59 -18.32
CA GLN A 207 -5.56 4.39 -19.12
C GLN A 207 -4.54 3.28 -18.85
N ARG A 208 -3.26 3.62 -18.68
CA ARG A 208 -2.21 2.65 -18.35
C ARG A 208 -2.45 2.00 -16.98
N ALA A 209 -2.87 2.79 -15.98
CA ALA A 209 -3.08 2.33 -14.61
C ALA A 209 -4.43 1.62 -14.42
N TYR A 210 -5.52 2.14 -14.97
CA TYR A 210 -6.88 1.72 -14.66
C TYR A 210 -7.64 1.10 -15.84
N ARG A 211 -7.01 1.01 -17.02
CA ARG A 211 -7.58 0.40 -18.25
C ARG A 211 -8.86 1.07 -18.79
N ILE A 212 -9.21 2.24 -18.28
CA ILE A 212 -10.32 3.07 -18.75
C ILE A 212 -9.89 4.55 -18.80
N SER A 213 -10.60 5.37 -19.56
CA SER A 213 -10.30 6.80 -19.65
C SER A 213 -10.82 7.57 -18.43
N PRO A 214 -10.23 8.73 -18.08
CA PRO A 214 -10.73 9.59 -17.01
C PRO A 214 -12.22 9.96 -17.16
N ALA A 215 -12.65 10.29 -18.39
CA ALA A 215 -14.03 10.66 -18.68
C ALA A 215 -15.00 9.47 -18.49
N HIS A 216 -14.58 8.27 -18.88
CA HIS A 216 -15.36 7.06 -18.66
C HIS A 216 -15.47 6.76 -17.15
N TYR A 217 -14.36 6.83 -16.41
CA TYR A 217 -14.35 6.63 -14.97
C TYR A 217 -15.28 7.61 -14.24
N ARG A 218 -15.19 8.91 -14.55
CA ARG A 218 -16.10 9.94 -14.02
C ARG A 218 -17.57 9.57 -14.26
N ARG A 219 -17.93 9.22 -15.49
CA ARG A 219 -19.31 8.86 -15.84
C ARG A 219 -19.82 7.66 -15.03
N LEU A 220 -18.98 6.65 -14.81
CA LEU A 220 -19.33 5.49 -13.99
C LEU A 220 -19.60 5.89 -12.52
N CYS A 221 -18.80 6.82 -11.98
CA CYS A 221 -18.98 7.30 -10.61
C CYS A 221 -20.20 8.23 -10.44
N THR A 222 -20.50 9.07 -11.42
CA THR A 222 -21.61 10.04 -11.33
C THR A 222 -22.97 9.46 -11.72
N ASN A 223 -22.98 8.32 -12.41
CA ASN A 223 -24.21 7.64 -12.85
C ASN A 223 -24.59 6.45 -11.96
N LEU A 224 -24.02 6.34 -10.75
CA LEU A 224 -24.48 5.37 -9.77
C LEU A 224 -25.95 5.70 -9.42
N PRO A 225 -26.89 4.75 -9.61
CA PRO A 225 -28.28 4.96 -9.24
C PRO A 225 -28.37 5.18 -7.72
N ASP A 226 -29.01 6.28 -7.34
CA ASP A 226 -29.24 6.65 -5.96
C ASP A 226 -30.12 5.60 -5.27
N VAL A 227 -29.54 4.81 -4.35
CA VAL A 227 -30.25 3.72 -3.63
C VAL A 227 -31.30 4.29 -2.66
N SER A 228 -31.32 5.60 -2.44
CA SER A 228 -32.26 6.31 -1.56
C SER A 228 -33.60 6.70 -2.22
N LYS A 229 -33.86 6.26 -3.46
CA LYS A 229 -35.19 6.38 -4.08
C LYS A 229 -35.85 5.02 -4.26
N LYS A 230 -36.41 4.49 -3.18
CA LYS A 230 -37.59 3.61 -3.19
C LYS A 230 -38.41 3.85 -1.93
#